data_AF-A0A9D5S0K9-F1
#
_entry.id   AF-A0A9D5S0K9-F1
#
_cell.length_a   1.000
_cell.length_b   1.000
_cell.length_c   1.000
_cell.angle_alpha   90.00
_cell.angle_beta   90.00
_cell.angle_gamma   90.00
#
_symmetry.space_group_name_H-M   'P 1'
#
loop_
_entity.id
_entity.type
_entity.pdbx_description
1 polymer ?
#
loop_
_entity_poly.entity_id
_entity_poly.type
_entity_poly.pdbx_seq_one_letter_code
_entity_poly.pdbx_strand_id
1 'polypeptide(L)'
;MKNKISNEDYFNFFKLCLNKDNQISSGEINKLAEISNLNYTQTVDVIIMSNTIKQFHEIKRNNQEKYSDIFYHYKQILEKTTNLARELKLTTSLEFSMLYTYLLYSGYFSKDRNLLIQSEGRKFITGLYAVDIMAGKGVCLNFSDMLKDFLNDSGFNSAIISSCEVNKFLEKHDTKKRATHASNLIIENGKIYIYDSTNMRLLKLKKTDSASIIVNYNNNFKHKYIYNYKLYPYDSYYLNLTPKSASVLDILNTRNDFNYSYDKKTYIQIYDKSIDTFIENRKLISDYYGCTKENIDTIANKLSLIKTP
;
A
#
# COMPACT_ATOMS: atom_id res chain seq x y z
N MET A 1 6.21 8.90 39.00
CA MET A 1 5.96 7.78 38.06
C MET A 1 5.60 8.39 36.72
N LYS A 2 6.35 8.14 35.63
CA LYS A 2 5.94 8.60 34.29
C LYS A 2 4.79 7.71 33.84
N ASN A 3 3.58 8.27 33.72
CA ASN A 3 2.45 7.57 33.14
C ASN A 3 2.84 7.04 31.76
N LYS A 4 2.68 5.74 31.55
CA LYS A 4 2.93 5.11 30.26
C LYS A 4 1.83 5.60 29.32
N ILE A 5 2.18 6.52 28.44
CA ILE A 5 1.28 7.07 27.41
C ILE A 5 0.66 5.91 26.64
N SER A 6 -0.67 5.96 26.48
CA SER A 6 -1.37 4.97 25.68
C SER A 6 -1.16 5.24 24.19
N ASN A 7 -1.17 4.20 23.35
CA ASN A 7 -1.16 4.39 21.90
C ASN A 7 -2.37 5.19 21.41
N GLU A 8 -3.46 5.17 22.17
CA GLU A 8 -4.69 5.90 21.88
C GLU A 8 -4.51 7.41 22.06
N ASP A 9 -3.86 7.87 23.13
CA ASP A 9 -3.54 9.29 23.34
C ASP A 9 -2.68 9.84 22.20
N TYR A 10 -1.66 9.08 21.79
CA TYR A 10 -0.80 9.44 20.67
C TYR A 10 -1.58 9.53 19.35
N PHE A 11 -2.45 8.55 19.08
CA PHE A 11 -3.28 8.53 17.88
C PHE A 11 -4.27 9.70 17.83
N ASN A 12 -4.97 9.96 18.93
CA ASN A 12 -5.94 11.05 19.03
C ASN A 12 -5.26 12.41 18.81
N PHE A 13 -4.08 12.61 19.40
CA PHE A 13 -3.30 13.83 19.18
C PHE A 13 -2.82 13.95 17.73
N PHE A 14 -2.35 12.85 17.13
CA PHE A 14 -1.99 12.81 15.71
C PHE A 14 -3.16 13.21 14.80
N LYS A 15 -4.37 12.68 15.03
CA LYS A 15 -5.56 13.05 14.25
C LYS A 15 -5.95 14.52 14.43
N LEU A 16 -5.83 15.06 15.66
CA LEU A 16 -6.04 16.48 15.92
C LEU A 16 -5.08 17.34 15.10
N CYS A 17 -3.78 17.02 15.11
CA CYS A 17 -2.77 17.75 14.36
C CYS A 17 -2.99 17.64 12.85
N LEU A 18 -3.37 16.46 12.35
CA LEU A 18 -3.63 16.23 10.93
C LEU A 18 -4.84 17.01 10.41
N ASN A 19 -5.88 17.17 11.23
CA ASN A 19 -7.12 17.85 10.85
C ASN A 19 -7.10 19.38 11.03
N LYS A 20 -6.05 19.96 11.66
CA LYS A 20 -5.92 21.42 11.75
C LYS A 20 -5.69 22.03 10.35
N ASP A 21 -6.47 23.03 9.97
CA ASP A 21 -6.35 23.67 8.65
C ASP A 21 -5.01 24.40 8.44
N ASN A 22 -4.43 24.95 9.51
CA ASN A 22 -3.18 25.70 9.45
C ASN A 22 -1.97 24.86 9.88
N GLN A 23 -0.78 25.21 9.37
CA GLN A 23 0.47 24.71 9.93
C GLN A 23 0.56 25.12 11.40
N ILE A 24 0.89 24.15 12.27
CA ILE A 24 1.01 24.39 13.71
C ILE A 24 2.26 25.22 13.95
N SER A 25 2.08 26.44 14.46
CA SER A 25 3.18 27.36 14.78
C SER A 25 3.96 26.91 16.01
N SER A 26 5.22 27.36 16.16
CA SER A 26 6.04 27.05 17.33
C SER A 26 5.40 27.46 18.67
N GLY A 27 4.63 28.55 18.69
CA GLY A 27 3.88 29.00 19.88
C GLY A 27 2.67 28.12 20.22
N GLU A 28 2.09 27.43 19.23
CA GLU A 28 1.03 26.44 19.46
C GLU A 28 1.58 25.08 19.94
N ILE A 29 2.84 24.74 19.62
CA ILE A 29 3.48 23.49 20.06
C ILE A 29 3.45 23.36 21.58
N ASN A 30 3.81 24.43 22.30
CA ASN A 30 3.84 24.41 23.77
C ASN A 30 2.45 24.21 24.37
N LYS A 31 1.42 24.89 23.83
CA LYS A 31 0.03 24.72 24.26
C LYS A 31 -0.50 23.32 23.96
N LEU A 32 -0.14 22.75 22.81
CA LEU A 32 -0.58 21.40 22.43
C LEU A 32 0.18 20.31 23.21
N ALA A 33 1.43 20.55 23.60
CA ALA A 33 2.19 19.65 24.48
C ALA A 33 1.57 19.56 25.89
N GLU A 34 1.01 20.66 26.39
CA GLU A 34 0.31 20.69 27.69
C GLU A 34 -1.01 19.89 27.68
N ILE A 35 -1.65 19.75 26.51
CA ILE A 35 -2.96 19.10 26.37
C ILE A 35 -2.85 17.61 25.99
N SER A 36 -1.75 17.19 25.35
CA SER A 36 -1.68 15.89 24.66
C SER A 36 -1.31 14.69 25.55
N ASN A 37 -1.04 14.89 26.84
CA ASN A 37 -0.39 13.88 27.72
C ASN A 37 0.95 13.33 27.17
N LEU A 38 1.44 13.83 26.03
CA LEU A 38 2.70 13.43 25.41
C LEU A 38 3.85 14.22 26.01
N ASN A 39 5.07 13.67 25.94
CA ASN A 39 6.24 14.48 26.21
C ASN A 39 6.50 15.47 25.05
N TYR A 40 7.32 16.49 25.31
CA TYR A 40 7.64 17.53 24.33
C TYR A 40 8.18 16.96 23.00
N THR A 41 9.11 16.00 23.06
CA THR A 41 9.68 15.35 21.87
C THR A 41 8.61 14.63 21.05
N GLN A 42 7.75 13.83 21.69
CA GLN A 42 6.65 13.13 21.04
C GLN A 42 5.64 14.11 20.41
N THR A 43 5.36 15.23 21.10
CA THR A 43 4.49 16.28 20.58
C THR A 43 5.08 16.88 19.29
N VAL A 44 6.37 17.24 19.32
CA VAL A 44 7.07 17.77 18.16
C VAL A 44 7.08 16.76 17.00
N ASP A 45 7.36 15.47 17.28
CA ASP A 45 7.35 14.42 16.27
C ASP A 45 5.99 14.28 15.57
N VAL A 46 4.90 14.27 16.34
CA VAL A 46 3.53 14.21 15.80
C VAL A 46 3.22 15.42 14.92
N ILE A 47 3.63 16.61 15.35
CA ILE A 47 3.39 17.86 14.62
C ILE A 47 4.18 17.87 13.31
N ILE A 48 5.46 17.50 13.34
CA ILE A 48 6.30 17.40 12.14
C ILE A 48 5.67 16.40 11.17
N MET A 49 5.35 15.20 11.63
CA MET A 49 4.75 14.15 10.80
C MET A 49 3.42 14.62 10.16
N SER A 50 2.55 15.25 10.94
CA SER A 50 1.27 15.78 10.46
C SER A 50 1.46 16.87 9.40
N ASN A 51 2.38 17.80 9.61
CA ASN A 51 2.72 18.84 8.63
C ASN A 51 3.34 18.25 7.36
N THR A 52 4.22 17.26 7.48
CA THR A 52 4.77 16.54 6.33
C THR A 52 3.67 15.85 5.52
N ILE A 53 2.73 15.15 6.17
CA ILE A 53 1.61 14.50 5.46
C ILE A 53 0.77 15.54 4.69
N LYS A 54 0.47 16.69 5.29
CA LYS A 54 -0.25 17.79 4.59
C LYS A 54 0.49 18.29 3.36
N GLN A 55 1.80 18.49 3.46
CA GLN A 55 2.63 18.87 2.30
C GLN A 55 2.59 17.79 1.20
N PHE A 56 2.64 16.52 1.56
CA PHE A 56 2.50 15.42 0.60
C PHE A 56 1.13 15.40 -0.09
N HIS A 57 0.04 15.70 0.63
CA HIS A 57 -1.29 15.87 0.03
C HIS A 57 -1.34 17.00 -0.99
N GLU A 58 -0.72 18.14 -0.68
CA GLU A 58 -0.63 19.27 -1.59
C GLU A 58 0.20 18.94 -2.83
N ILE A 59 1.39 18.35 -2.65
CA ILE A 59 2.24 17.90 -3.77
C ILE A 59 1.50 16.90 -4.65
N LYS A 60 0.77 15.93 -4.06
CA LYS A 60 -0.04 14.99 -4.82
C LYS A 60 -1.10 15.72 -5.65
N ARG A 61 -1.83 16.68 -5.08
CA ARG A 61 -2.87 17.44 -5.79
C ARG A 61 -2.26 18.19 -6.99
N ASN A 62 -1.15 18.88 -6.75
CA ASN A 62 -0.42 19.62 -7.78
C ASN A 62 0.12 18.69 -8.88
N ASN A 63 0.62 17.50 -8.51
CA ASN A 63 1.08 16.50 -9.47
C ASN A 63 -0.07 15.88 -10.27
N GLN A 64 -1.22 15.64 -9.67
CA GLN A 64 -2.41 15.16 -10.39
C GLN A 64 -2.90 16.17 -11.42
N GLU A 65 -2.81 17.47 -11.13
CA GLU A 65 -3.11 18.53 -12.10
C GLU A 65 -2.02 18.62 -13.19
N LYS A 66 -0.75 18.72 -12.78
CA LYS A 66 0.41 18.83 -13.67
C LYS A 66 0.53 17.64 -14.63
N TYR A 67 0.22 16.44 -14.16
CA TYR A 67 0.28 15.19 -14.93
C TYR A 67 -1.12 14.61 -15.16
N SER A 68 -2.13 15.49 -15.31
CA SER A 68 -3.54 15.12 -15.48
C SER A 68 -3.78 14.12 -16.62
N ASP A 69 -3.05 14.24 -17.71
CA ASP A 69 -3.13 13.32 -18.84
C ASP A 69 -2.58 11.91 -18.51
N ILE A 70 -1.44 11.83 -17.82
CA ILE A 70 -0.92 10.55 -17.29
C ILE A 70 -1.93 9.95 -16.31
N PHE A 71 -2.51 10.79 -15.44
CA PHE A 71 -3.50 10.35 -14.46
C PHE A 71 -4.78 9.83 -15.14
N TYR A 72 -5.25 10.48 -16.20
CA TYR A 72 -6.39 10.03 -16.99
C TYR A 72 -6.17 8.62 -17.55
N HIS A 73 -5.07 8.40 -18.28
CA HIS A 73 -4.74 7.09 -18.82
C HIS A 73 -4.55 6.03 -17.73
N TYR A 74 -4.00 6.41 -16.57
CA TYR A 74 -3.87 5.51 -15.43
C TYR A 74 -5.24 5.08 -14.88
N LYS A 75 -6.19 6.00 -14.74
CA LYS A 75 -7.57 5.68 -14.33
C LYS A 75 -8.27 4.78 -15.35
N GLN A 76 -8.03 4.97 -16.65
CA GLN A 76 -8.56 4.09 -17.71
C GLN A 76 -8.04 2.65 -17.57
N ILE A 77 -6.77 2.46 -17.18
CA ILE A 77 -6.21 1.12 -16.91
C ILE A 77 -6.90 0.48 -15.70
N LEU A 78 -7.08 1.22 -14.60
CA LEU A 78 -7.76 0.71 -13.39
C LEU A 78 -9.21 0.33 -13.67
N GLU A 79 -9.94 1.13 -14.44
CA GLU A 79 -11.32 0.85 -14.85
C GLU A 79 -11.39 -0.44 -15.67
N LYS A 80 -10.54 -0.59 -16.68
CA LYS A 80 -10.47 -1.81 -17.50
C LYS A 80 -10.07 -3.04 -16.68
N THR A 81 -9.18 -2.88 -15.70
CA THR A 81 -8.80 -3.96 -14.77
C THR A 81 -9.99 -4.38 -13.90
N THR A 82 -10.78 -3.42 -13.45
CA THR A 82 -12.01 -3.66 -12.67
C THR A 82 -13.06 -4.39 -13.50
N ASN A 83 -13.21 -4.02 -14.78
CA ASN A 83 -14.11 -4.72 -15.69
C ASN A 83 -13.65 -6.16 -15.96
N LEU A 84 -12.35 -6.38 -16.20
CA LEU A 84 -11.80 -7.72 -16.32
C LEU A 84 -12.09 -8.58 -15.08
N ALA A 85 -11.89 -8.05 -13.87
CA ALA A 85 -12.19 -8.77 -12.64
C ALA A 85 -13.67 -9.17 -12.53
N ARG A 86 -14.59 -8.29 -12.97
CA ARG A 86 -16.03 -8.56 -13.01
C ARG A 86 -16.41 -9.60 -14.07
N GLU A 87 -15.80 -9.55 -15.25
CA GLU A 87 -16.02 -10.52 -16.32
C GLU A 87 -15.51 -11.92 -15.92
N LEU A 88 -14.41 -11.98 -15.18
CA LEU A 88 -13.91 -13.19 -14.52
C LEU A 88 -14.76 -13.63 -13.31
N LYS A 89 -15.80 -12.87 -12.96
CA LYS A 89 -16.72 -13.12 -11.83
C LYS A 89 -16.00 -13.26 -10.49
N LEU A 90 -14.92 -12.50 -10.29
CA LEU A 90 -14.23 -12.42 -9.00
C LEU A 90 -15.09 -11.63 -8.02
N THR A 91 -15.09 -12.01 -6.75
CA THR A 91 -16.03 -11.46 -5.76
C THR A 91 -15.37 -10.94 -4.49
N THR A 92 -14.13 -11.35 -4.21
CA THR A 92 -13.42 -10.99 -2.98
C THR A 92 -12.20 -10.12 -3.27
N SER A 93 -11.86 -9.26 -2.31
CA SER A 93 -10.65 -8.44 -2.36
C SER A 93 -9.37 -9.28 -2.48
N LEU A 94 -9.39 -10.53 -2.01
CA LEU A 94 -8.30 -11.48 -2.17
C LEU A 94 -8.16 -11.97 -3.61
N GLU A 95 -9.26 -12.36 -4.27
CA GLU A 95 -9.26 -12.74 -5.69
C GLU A 95 -8.80 -11.58 -6.58
N PHE A 96 -9.26 -10.35 -6.29
CA PHE A 96 -8.80 -9.14 -6.99
C PHE A 96 -7.29 -8.93 -6.80
N SER A 97 -6.79 -9.10 -5.58
CA SER A 97 -5.34 -8.99 -5.31
C SER A 97 -4.53 -10.04 -6.09
N MET A 98 -5.06 -11.26 -6.21
CA MET A 98 -4.43 -12.34 -6.98
C MET A 98 -4.44 -12.06 -8.49
N LEU A 99 -5.56 -11.54 -9.04
CA LEU A 99 -5.61 -11.09 -10.44
C LEU A 99 -4.58 -9.99 -10.69
N TYR A 100 -4.54 -8.98 -9.82
CA TYR A 100 -3.56 -7.91 -9.91
C TYR A 100 -2.13 -8.46 -9.95
N THR A 101 -1.77 -9.35 -9.02
CA THR A 101 -0.44 -9.96 -9.00
C THR A 101 -0.19 -10.81 -10.25
N TYR A 102 -1.15 -11.58 -10.73
CA TYR A 102 -1.02 -12.33 -11.97
C TYR A 102 -0.70 -11.42 -13.17
N LEU A 103 -1.46 -10.33 -13.33
CA LEU A 103 -1.27 -9.34 -14.40
C LEU A 103 0.07 -8.62 -14.27
N LEU A 104 0.46 -8.23 -13.05
CA LEU A 104 1.71 -7.56 -12.76
C LEU A 104 2.93 -8.40 -13.18
N TYR A 105 3.03 -9.63 -12.69
CA TYR A 105 4.18 -10.51 -12.98
C TYR A 105 4.18 -11.04 -14.40
N SER A 106 3.03 -11.09 -15.05
CA SER A 106 2.91 -11.44 -16.47
C SER A 106 3.11 -10.24 -17.41
N GLY A 107 3.46 -9.06 -16.87
CA GLY A 107 3.78 -7.86 -17.65
C GLY A 107 2.57 -7.12 -18.22
N TYR A 108 1.34 -7.46 -17.86
CA TYR A 108 0.14 -6.87 -18.47
C TYR A 108 -0.05 -5.38 -18.16
N PHE A 109 0.65 -4.86 -17.15
CA PHE A 109 0.64 -3.43 -16.83
C PHE A 109 1.82 -2.67 -17.42
N SER A 110 2.78 -3.33 -18.07
CA SER A 110 4.01 -2.70 -18.57
C SER A 110 4.08 -2.67 -20.09
N LYS A 111 4.77 -1.64 -20.60
CA LYS A 111 5.11 -1.52 -22.01
C LYS A 111 5.87 -2.77 -22.47
N ASP A 112 5.46 -3.31 -23.61
CA ASP A 112 6.00 -4.53 -24.21
C ASP A 112 6.00 -5.77 -23.29
N ARG A 113 5.17 -5.74 -22.24
CA ARG A 113 5.10 -6.75 -21.17
C ARG A 113 6.39 -6.97 -20.40
N ASN A 114 7.28 -5.98 -20.39
CA ASN A 114 8.56 -6.06 -19.71
C ASN A 114 8.51 -5.31 -18.39
N LEU A 115 8.42 -6.04 -17.27
CA LEU A 115 8.52 -5.47 -15.93
C LEU A 115 9.84 -5.88 -15.28
N LEU A 116 10.62 -4.88 -14.84
CA LEU A 116 11.83 -5.05 -14.06
C LEU A 116 11.60 -4.59 -12.61
N ILE A 117 11.87 -5.49 -11.66
CA ILE A 117 11.77 -5.17 -10.23
C ILE A 117 13.07 -4.47 -9.80
N GLN A 118 13.10 -3.14 -9.90
CA GLN A 118 14.27 -2.34 -9.56
C GLN A 118 13.90 -0.91 -9.18
N SER A 119 14.76 -0.30 -8.37
CA SER A 119 14.60 1.11 -7.96
C SER A 119 15.13 2.10 -8.98
N GLU A 120 16.07 1.70 -9.83
CA GLU A 120 16.85 2.59 -10.70
C GLU A 120 16.08 3.06 -11.95
N GLY A 121 16.16 4.37 -12.21
CA GLY A 121 15.57 5.01 -13.38
C GLY A 121 14.04 5.09 -13.35
N ARG A 122 13.43 5.02 -12.16
CA ARG A 122 12.03 5.37 -11.89
C ARG A 122 11.87 6.89 -11.80
N LYS A 123 10.67 7.42 -12.08
CA LYS A 123 10.38 8.85 -11.97
C LYS A 123 9.92 9.28 -10.59
N PHE A 124 9.30 8.37 -9.82
CA PHE A 124 8.92 8.63 -8.43
C PHE A 124 8.08 9.91 -8.26
N ILE A 125 6.99 10.02 -9.02
CA ILE A 125 6.08 11.16 -8.93
C ILE A 125 5.19 10.99 -7.70
N THR A 126 5.37 11.84 -6.68
CA THR A 126 4.56 11.79 -5.45
C THR A 126 3.06 11.80 -5.76
N GLY A 127 2.34 10.80 -5.27
CA GLY A 127 0.90 10.63 -5.49
C GLY A 127 0.53 9.90 -6.78
N LEU A 128 1.52 9.51 -7.60
CA LEU A 128 1.38 8.71 -8.82
C LEU A 128 2.52 7.67 -8.86
N TYR A 129 2.78 6.94 -7.78
CA TYR A 129 3.90 5.99 -7.78
C TYR A 129 3.62 4.80 -8.73
N ALA A 130 2.37 4.37 -8.83
CA ALA A 130 1.96 3.27 -9.70
C ALA A 130 2.40 3.41 -11.17
N VAL A 131 2.50 4.63 -11.71
CA VAL A 131 2.69 4.82 -13.16
C VAL A 131 4.06 4.38 -13.67
N ASP A 132 5.07 4.26 -12.79
CA ASP A 132 6.37 3.68 -13.16
C ASP A 132 6.23 2.24 -13.69
N ILE A 133 5.20 1.50 -13.25
CA ILE A 133 4.92 0.12 -13.70
C ILE A 133 4.70 0.09 -15.22
N MET A 134 4.01 1.11 -15.77
CA MET A 134 3.73 1.22 -17.20
C MET A 134 5.01 1.46 -18.01
N ALA A 135 5.99 2.14 -17.43
CA ALA A 135 7.35 2.26 -17.98
C ALA A 135 8.22 1.01 -17.77
N GLY A 136 7.65 -0.08 -17.26
CA GLY A 136 8.32 -1.36 -17.09
C GLY A 136 9.20 -1.45 -15.85
N LYS A 137 8.99 -0.59 -14.84
CA LYS A 137 9.82 -0.58 -13.63
C LYS A 137 8.98 -0.45 -12.37
N GLY A 138 9.36 -1.15 -11.31
CA GLY A 138 8.70 -0.95 -10.04
C GLY A 138 9.37 -1.65 -8.87
N VAL A 139 9.03 -1.20 -7.68
CA VAL A 139 9.32 -1.88 -6.43
C VAL A 139 8.04 -1.98 -5.60
N CYS A 140 8.15 -2.48 -4.37
CA CYS A 140 7.01 -2.72 -3.49
C CYS A 140 6.06 -1.53 -3.32
N LEU A 141 6.59 -0.30 -3.27
CA LEU A 141 5.74 0.90 -3.20
C LEU A 141 4.91 1.09 -4.46
N ASN A 142 5.50 0.98 -5.65
CA ASN A 142 4.78 1.14 -6.91
C ASN A 142 3.65 0.10 -7.02
N PHE A 143 3.95 -1.15 -6.66
CA PHE A 143 2.98 -2.25 -6.70
C PHE A 143 1.86 -2.08 -5.68
N SER A 144 2.21 -1.67 -4.46
CA SER A 144 1.22 -1.45 -3.40
C SER A 144 0.32 -0.26 -3.70
N ASP A 145 0.86 0.78 -4.34
CA ASP A 145 0.10 1.97 -4.75
C ASP A 145 -0.95 1.63 -5.80
N MET A 146 -0.56 0.88 -6.84
CA MET A 146 -1.50 0.43 -7.87
C MET A 146 -2.55 -0.53 -7.31
N LEU A 147 -2.16 -1.50 -6.48
CA LEU A 147 -3.12 -2.44 -5.88
C LEU A 147 -4.11 -1.71 -4.96
N LYS A 148 -3.64 -0.73 -4.18
CA LYS A 148 -4.49 0.10 -3.32
C LYS A 148 -5.54 0.85 -4.14
N ASP A 149 -5.12 1.50 -5.23
CA ASP A 149 -6.05 2.23 -6.10
C ASP A 149 -7.03 1.28 -6.79
N PHE A 150 -6.56 0.15 -7.33
CA PHE A 150 -7.40 -0.88 -7.96
C PHE A 150 -8.47 -1.43 -7.02
N LEU A 151 -8.09 -1.82 -5.80
CA LEU A 151 -9.02 -2.31 -4.79
C LEU A 151 -10.03 -1.24 -4.38
N ASN A 152 -9.57 0.00 -4.18
CA ASN A 152 -10.45 1.09 -3.80
C ASN A 152 -11.47 1.45 -4.88
N ASP A 153 -11.06 1.48 -6.15
CA ASP A 153 -11.94 1.69 -7.31
C ASP A 153 -12.92 0.52 -7.50
N SER A 154 -12.51 -0.69 -7.11
CA SER A 154 -13.35 -1.90 -7.13
C SER A 154 -14.33 -1.99 -5.96
N GLY A 155 -14.36 -0.99 -5.07
CA GLY A 155 -15.28 -0.95 -3.92
C GLY A 155 -14.75 -1.57 -2.63
N PHE A 156 -13.53 -2.12 -2.62
CA PHE A 156 -12.89 -2.64 -1.41
C PHE A 156 -12.21 -1.54 -0.62
N ASN A 157 -11.90 -1.82 0.65
CA ASN A 157 -11.19 -0.91 1.53
C ASN A 157 -9.71 -1.34 1.62
N SER A 158 -8.83 -0.55 1.01
CA SER A 158 -7.38 -0.78 1.05
C SER A 158 -6.57 0.46 1.37
N ALA A 159 -5.51 0.24 2.13
CA ALA A 159 -4.44 1.20 2.39
C ALA A 159 -3.08 0.53 2.20
N ILE A 160 -2.07 1.32 1.88
CA ILE A 160 -0.68 0.87 1.94
C ILE A 160 -0.26 0.82 3.41
N ILE A 161 0.47 -0.21 3.83
CA ILE A 161 1.08 -0.32 5.15
C ILE A 161 2.60 -0.47 4.99
N SER A 162 3.34 0.45 5.58
CA SER A 162 4.80 0.42 5.66
C SER A 162 5.22 -0.61 6.71
N SER A 163 6.23 -1.42 6.39
CA SER A 163 6.72 -2.47 7.26
C SER A 163 8.22 -2.72 7.12
N CYS A 164 8.78 -3.42 8.10
CA CYS A 164 10.08 -4.07 7.99
C CYS A 164 9.98 -5.52 8.47
N GLU A 165 10.72 -6.39 7.79
CA GLU A 165 10.84 -7.78 8.19
C GLU A 165 11.79 -7.89 9.40
N VAL A 166 11.31 -8.51 10.47
CA VAL A 166 12.04 -8.70 11.71
C VAL A 166 12.52 -10.14 11.76
N ASN A 167 13.83 -10.33 11.60
CA ASN A 167 14.47 -11.62 11.79
C ASN A 167 15.00 -11.72 13.23
N LYS A 168 14.46 -12.67 14.02
CA LYS A 168 14.89 -12.91 15.41
C LYS A 168 16.40 -13.20 15.55
N PHE A 169 17.06 -13.69 14.50
CA PHE A 169 18.51 -13.94 14.53
C PHE A 169 19.37 -12.67 14.35
N LEU A 170 18.80 -11.57 13.84
CA LEU A 170 19.50 -10.29 13.65
C LEU A 170 19.28 -9.31 14.80
N GLU A 171 18.48 -9.64 15.82
CA GLU A 171 18.23 -8.77 16.99
C GLU A 171 19.51 -8.40 17.76
N LYS A 172 20.63 -9.13 17.57
CA LYS A 172 21.93 -8.79 18.18
C LYS A 172 22.69 -7.65 17.49
N HIS A 173 22.32 -7.27 16.26
CA HIS A 173 23.02 -6.22 15.54
C HIS A 173 22.03 -5.30 14.80
N ASP A 174 21.82 -4.14 15.40
CA ASP A 174 21.26 -2.90 14.82
C ASP A 174 19.73 -2.72 14.87
N THR A 175 19.29 -1.99 15.90
CA THR A 175 17.89 -1.64 16.21
C THR A 175 17.36 -0.44 15.41
N LYS A 176 17.98 -0.08 14.27
CA LYS A 176 17.65 1.16 13.51
C LYS A 176 17.21 0.94 12.06
N LYS A 177 16.82 -0.27 11.64
CA LYS A 177 16.25 -0.44 10.30
C LYS A 177 14.87 0.23 10.20
N ARG A 178 14.83 1.34 9.47
CA ARG A 178 13.60 2.04 9.05
C ARG A 178 12.72 1.11 8.20
N ALA A 179 11.43 1.43 8.07
CA ALA A 179 10.52 0.71 7.18
C ALA A 179 11.13 0.61 5.77
N THR A 180 11.23 -0.61 5.24
CA THR A 180 11.87 -0.90 3.93
C THR A 180 10.89 -1.46 2.92
N HIS A 181 9.66 -1.78 3.32
CA HIS A 181 8.71 -2.50 2.49
C HIS A 181 7.31 -1.90 2.57
N ALA A 182 6.60 -1.93 1.46
CA ALA A 182 5.20 -1.52 1.35
C ALA A 182 4.35 -2.75 0.98
N SER A 183 3.17 -2.85 1.59
CA SER A 183 2.17 -3.88 1.29
C SER A 183 0.77 -3.29 1.47
N ASN A 184 -0.28 -4.06 1.17
CA ASN A 184 -1.66 -3.56 1.25
C ASN A 184 -2.37 -4.13 2.48
N LEU A 185 -2.75 -3.26 3.41
CA LEU A 185 -3.74 -3.55 4.43
C LEU A 185 -5.12 -3.54 3.79
N ILE A 186 -5.89 -4.61 4.00
CA ILE A 186 -7.20 -4.81 3.37
C ILE A 186 -8.23 -5.17 4.44
N ILE A 187 -9.40 -4.54 4.34
CA ILE A 187 -10.54 -4.80 5.23
C ILE A 187 -11.76 -5.19 4.39
N GLU A 188 -12.27 -6.39 4.62
CA GLU A 188 -13.42 -6.95 3.89
C GLU A 188 -14.24 -7.86 4.80
N ASN A 189 -15.55 -7.58 4.92
CA ASN A 189 -16.49 -8.45 5.65
C ASN A 189 -15.97 -8.87 7.05
N GLY A 190 -15.44 -7.91 7.81
CA GLY A 190 -14.86 -8.12 9.13
C GLY A 190 -13.43 -8.68 9.16
N LYS A 191 -12.93 -9.25 8.05
CA LYS A 191 -11.55 -9.72 7.91
C LYS A 191 -10.60 -8.54 7.75
N ILE A 192 -9.44 -8.63 8.39
CA ILE A 192 -8.31 -7.72 8.23
C ILE A 192 -7.06 -8.54 7.96
N TYR A 193 -6.40 -8.24 6.85
CA TYR A 193 -5.17 -8.93 6.46
C TYR A 193 -4.26 -8.00 5.67
N ILE A 194 -3.00 -8.42 5.52
CA ILE A 194 -2.04 -7.72 4.69
C ILE A 194 -1.70 -8.61 3.49
N TYR A 195 -1.84 -8.07 2.29
CA TYR A 195 -1.43 -8.71 1.06
C TYR A 195 -0.17 -8.02 0.51
N ASP A 196 0.87 -8.80 0.25
CA ASP A 196 2.13 -8.35 -0.30
C ASP A 196 2.27 -8.88 -1.72
N SER A 197 1.90 -8.04 -2.69
CA SER A 197 1.98 -8.38 -4.12
C SER A 197 3.42 -8.60 -4.57
N THR A 198 4.39 -7.89 -3.99
CA THR A 198 5.83 -7.98 -4.33
C THR A 198 6.45 -9.33 -4.01
N ASN A 199 5.97 -9.96 -2.94
CA ASN A 199 6.50 -11.26 -2.52
C ASN A 199 5.45 -12.38 -2.66
N MET A 200 4.25 -12.07 -3.16
CA MET A 200 3.12 -13.00 -3.27
C MET A 200 2.77 -13.65 -1.92
N ARG A 201 2.62 -12.82 -0.87
CA ARG A 201 2.41 -13.27 0.52
C ARG A 201 1.09 -12.78 1.08
N LEU A 202 0.53 -13.60 1.96
CA LEU A 202 -0.56 -13.21 2.84
C LEU A 202 -0.05 -13.17 4.28
N LEU A 203 -0.32 -12.07 4.97
CA LEU A 203 0.06 -11.84 6.36
C LEU A 203 -1.19 -11.62 7.22
N LYS A 204 -1.17 -12.17 8.43
CA LYS A 204 -2.14 -11.86 9.48
C LYS A 204 -1.59 -10.80 10.41
N LEU A 205 -2.45 -9.87 10.82
CA LEU A 205 -2.16 -8.97 11.93
C LEU A 205 -2.10 -9.76 13.24
N LYS A 206 -1.20 -9.35 14.12
CA LYS A 206 -1.13 -9.79 15.51
C LYS A 206 -1.56 -8.68 16.45
N LYS A 207 -1.12 -7.46 16.13
CA LYS A 207 -1.41 -6.20 16.82
C LYS A 207 -1.35 -5.08 15.78
N THR A 208 -1.74 -3.87 16.17
CA THR A 208 -1.64 -2.64 15.37
C THR A 208 -0.28 -2.47 14.68
N ASP A 209 0.80 -2.86 15.35
CA ASP A 209 2.18 -2.64 14.90
C ASP A 209 2.91 -3.93 14.49
N SER A 210 2.22 -5.07 14.37
CA SER A 210 2.88 -6.33 14.06
C SER A 210 2.03 -7.31 13.26
N ALA A 211 2.69 -8.03 12.36
CA ALA A 211 2.09 -9.07 11.53
C ALA A 211 2.98 -10.32 11.42
N SER A 212 2.43 -11.41 10.92
CA SER A 212 3.18 -12.61 10.54
C SER A 212 2.67 -13.21 9.25
N ILE A 213 3.57 -13.84 8.50
CA ILE A 213 3.23 -14.59 7.29
C ILE A 213 2.29 -15.75 7.63
N ILE A 214 1.24 -15.89 6.81
CA ILE A 214 0.36 -17.06 6.75
C ILE A 214 0.81 -17.97 5.61
N VAL A 215 1.02 -17.38 4.42
CA VAL A 215 1.42 -18.07 3.19
C VAL A 215 2.43 -17.25 2.41
N ASN A 216 3.39 -17.94 1.80
CA ASN A 216 4.35 -17.39 0.84
C ASN A 216 4.41 -18.36 -0.36
N TYR A 217 3.96 -17.92 -1.55
CA TYR A 217 3.96 -18.77 -2.74
C TYR A 217 5.30 -18.78 -3.49
N ASN A 218 6.22 -17.86 -3.16
CA ASN A 218 7.55 -17.85 -3.75
C ASN A 218 8.43 -18.94 -3.08
N ASN A 219 8.34 -20.15 -3.63
CA ASN A 219 8.79 -21.43 -3.06
C ASN A 219 10.32 -21.64 -2.93
N ASN A 220 11.14 -20.58 -3.00
CA ASN A 220 12.58 -20.72 -2.79
C ASN A 220 13.02 -20.64 -1.31
N PHE A 221 12.12 -20.30 -0.39
CA PHE A 221 12.42 -20.34 1.04
C PHE A 221 11.82 -21.58 1.70
N LYS A 222 12.52 -22.72 1.57
CA LYS A 222 12.39 -23.93 2.43
C LYS A 222 12.77 -23.67 3.90
N HIS A 223 12.64 -22.43 4.36
CA HIS A 223 13.09 -22.05 5.69
C HIS A 223 11.93 -21.94 6.67
N LYS A 224 12.06 -22.77 7.70
CA LYS A 224 11.28 -22.92 8.94
C LYS A 224 11.27 -21.65 9.82
N TYR A 225 11.30 -20.45 9.24
CA TYR A 225 11.31 -19.20 9.99
C TYR A 225 9.93 -18.55 9.96
N ILE A 226 9.35 -18.35 11.14
CA ILE A 226 8.18 -17.49 11.32
C ILE A 226 8.69 -16.05 11.20
N TYR A 227 8.65 -15.49 10.00
CA TYR A 227 8.95 -14.08 9.79
C TYR A 227 7.85 -13.22 10.42
N ASN A 228 8.27 -12.35 11.34
CA ASN A 228 7.41 -11.34 11.91
C ASN A 228 7.70 -10.02 11.21
N TYR A 229 6.69 -9.20 11.06
CA TYR A 229 6.81 -7.87 10.49
C TYR A 229 6.50 -6.85 11.57
N LYS A 230 7.35 -5.83 11.68
CA LYS A 230 7.00 -4.60 12.39
C LYS A 230 6.30 -3.69 11.39
N LEU A 231 5.12 -3.20 11.76
CA LEU A 231 4.33 -2.28 10.96
C LEU A 231 4.53 -0.85 11.48
N TYR A 232 4.38 0.11 10.58
CA TYR A 232 4.47 1.54 10.88
C TYR A 232 3.19 2.24 10.37
N PRO A 233 2.06 2.12 11.10
CA PRO A 233 0.77 2.68 10.65
C PRO A 233 0.78 4.20 10.49
N TYR A 234 1.46 4.93 11.39
CA TYR A 234 1.56 6.39 11.34
C TYR A 234 2.33 6.88 10.11
N ASP A 235 3.50 6.29 9.88
CA ASP A 235 4.26 6.46 8.66
C ASP A 235 3.39 6.19 7.43
N SER A 236 2.54 5.18 7.47
CA SER A 236 1.71 4.84 6.30
C SER A 236 0.76 5.97 5.85
N TYR A 237 0.43 6.97 6.67
CA TYR A 237 -0.37 8.11 6.24
C TYR A 237 0.29 8.92 5.10
N TYR A 238 1.62 8.98 5.02
CA TYR A 238 2.29 9.68 3.90
C TYR A 238 2.05 9.00 2.53
N LEU A 239 1.69 7.71 2.53
CA LEU A 239 1.36 6.94 1.32
C LEU A 239 -0.14 6.94 1.00
N ASN A 240 -0.98 7.17 2.01
CA ASN A 240 -2.43 7.01 1.94
C ASN A 240 -3.14 8.35 1.86
N LEU A 241 -2.83 9.09 0.80
CA LEU A 241 -3.25 10.48 0.62
C LEU A 241 -4.71 10.64 0.17
N THR A 242 -5.61 9.71 0.49
CA THR A 242 -7.06 9.81 0.23
C THR A 242 -7.82 9.56 1.54
N PRO A 243 -8.99 10.18 1.75
CA PRO A 243 -9.80 9.93 2.94
C PRO A 243 -10.16 8.45 3.11
N LYS A 244 -10.45 7.75 1.99
CA LYS A 244 -10.79 6.32 2.00
C LYS A 244 -9.64 5.43 2.49
N SER A 245 -8.40 5.66 2.04
CA SER A 245 -7.27 4.87 2.53
C SER A 245 -6.83 5.28 3.93
N ALA A 246 -6.95 6.57 4.28
CA ALA A 246 -6.67 7.04 5.63
C ALA A 246 -7.63 6.41 6.68
N SER A 247 -8.91 6.24 6.35
CA SER A 247 -9.87 5.61 7.27
C SER A 247 -9.58 4.12 7.52
N VAL A 248 -8.97 3.42 6.57
CA VAL A 248 -8.49 2.05 6.77
C VAL A 248 -7.36 2.00 7.81
N LEU A 249 -6.46 2.98 7.81
CA LEU A 249 -5.43 3.13 8.85
C LEU A 249 -6.04 3.53 10.20
N ASP A 250 -7.08 4.36 10.21
CA ASP A 250 -7.80 4.71 11.43
C ASP A 250 -8.38 3.45 12.11
N ILE A 251 -8.93 2.50 11.34
CA ILE A 251 -9.42 1.22 11.86
C ILE A 251 -8.29 0.39 12.48
N LEU A 252 -7.11 0.37 11.87
CA LEU A 252 -5.95 -0.36 12.42
C LEU A 252 -5.49 0.22 13.77
N ASN A 253 -5.53 1.55 13.90
CA ASN A 253 -5.09 2.25 15.12
C ASN A 253 -6.12 2.26 16.25
N THR A 254 -7.39 1.98 15.96
CA THR A 254 -8.49 1.99 16.94
C THR A 254 -8.98 0.60 17.35
N ARG A 255 -8.69 -0.46 16.57
CA ARG A 255 -9.06 -1.83 16.94
C ARG A 255 -8.09 -2.47 17.94
N ASN A 256 -8.68 -3.31 18.80
CA ASN A 256 -7.95 -4.18 19.73
C ASN A 256 -8.02 -5.68 19.37
N ASP A 257 -8.91 -6.08 18.45
CA ASP A 257 -9.06 -7.48 18.01
C ASP A 257 -8.66 -7.67 16.54
N PHE A 258 -7.68 -8.54 16.32
CA PHE A 258 -7.05 -8.83 15.04
C PHE A 258 -7.17 -10.30 14.61
N ASN A 259 -8.05 -11.08 15.25
CA ASN A 259 -8.19 -12.52 14.98
C ASN A 259 -8.89 -12.88 13.65
N TYR A 260 -9.31 -11.89 12.87
CA TYR A 260 -10.08 -12.09 11.63
C TYR A 260 -9.17 -12.04 10.41
N SER A 261 -8.64 -13.17 9.97
CA SER A 261 -7.83 -13.30 8.75
C SER A 261 -8.13 -14.62 8.03
N TYR A 262 -7.76 -14.73 6.76
CA TYR A 262 -7.81 -16.02 6.05
C TYR A 262 -6.82 -17.00 6.67
N ASP A 263 -7.25 -18.22 6.95
CA ASP A 263 -6.31 -19.29 7.28
C ASP A 263 -5.58 -19.79 6.03
N LYS A 264 -4.49 -20.53 6.25
CA LYS A 264 -3.63 -21.05 5.17
C LYS A 264 -4.39 -21.94 4.17
N LYS A 265 -5.28 -22.81 4.66
CA LYS A 265 -6.02 -23.75 3.82
C LYS A 265 -7.00 -22.99 2.93
N THR A 266 -7.78 -22.07 3.52
CA THR A 266 -8.72 -21.22 2.79
C THR A 266 -8.01 -20.36 1.75
N TYR A 267 -6.86 -19.76 2.09
CA TYR A 267 -6.08 -18.98 1.13
C TYR A 267 -5.62 -19.84 -0.07
N ILE A 268 -5.06 -21.02 0.18
CA ILE A 268 -4.57 -21.91 -0.89
C ILE A 268 -5.72 -22.30 -1.82
N GLN A 269 -6.89 -22.66 -1.26
CA GLN A 269 -8.07 -23.00 -2.05
C GLN A 269 -8.53 -21.85 -2.94
N ILE A 270 -8.56 -20.61 -2.42
CA ILE A 270 -8.92 -19.43 -3.21
C ILE A 270 -7.87 -19.16 -4.29
N TYR A 271 -6.59 -19.31 -3.95
CA TYR A 271 -5.49 -19.11 -4.89
C TYR A 271 -5.56 -20.08 -6.06
N ASP A 272 -5.61 -21.39 -5.78
CA ASP A 272 -5.62 -22.43 -6.82
C ASP A 272 -6.83 -22.24 -7.75
N LYS A 273 -8.02 -22.00 -7.18
CA LYS A 273 -9.23 -21.69 -7.96
C LYS A 273 -9.08 -20.43 -8.82
N SER A 274 -8.45 -19.38 -8.29
CA SER A 274 -8.22 -18.14 -9.03
C SER A 274 -7.28 -18.36 -10.21
N ILE A 275 -6.20 -19.13 -10.00
CA ILE A 275 -5.26 -19.48 -11.07
C ILE A 275 -5.94 -20.31 -12.16
N ASP A 276 -6.73 -21.32 -11.79
CA ASP A 276 -7.50 -22.11 -12.76
C ASP A 276 -8.43 -21.20 -13.57
N THR A 277 -9.14 -20.30 -12.90
CA THR A 277 -10.01 -19.29 -13.54
C THR A 277 -9.22 -18.44 -14.56
N PHE A 278 -8.02 -17.99 -14.22
CA PHE A 278 -7.20 -17.17 -15.12
C PHE A 278 -6.70 -17.96 -16.33
N ILE A 279 -6.30 -19.23 -16.14
CA ILE A 279 -5.83 -20.11 -17.20
C ILE A 279 -6.95 -20.43 -18.19
N GLU A 280 -8.14 -20.77 -17.68
CA GLU A 280 -9.33 -21.05 -18.49
C GLU A 280 -9.76 -19.82 -19.30
N ASN A 281 -9.55 -18.62 -18.76
CA ASN A 281 -9.92 -17.35 -19.38
C ASN A 281 -8.73 -16.60 -20.00
N ARG A 282 -7.65 -17.30 -20.38
CA ARG A 282 -6.42 -16.68 -20.93
C ARG A 282 -6.67 -15.76 -22.14
N LYS A 283 -7.68 -16.07 -22.97
CA LYS A 283 -8.05 -15.25 -24.13
C LYS A 283 -8.57 -13.90 -23.67
N LEU A 284 -9.52 -13.89 -22.73
CA LEU A 284 -10.06 -12.66 -22.14
C LEU A 284 -8.96 -11.80 -21.51
N ILE A 285 -8.03 -12.42 -20.78
CA ILE A 285 -6.88 -11.70 -20.20
C ILE A 285 -5.96 -11.14 -21.29
N SER A 286 -5.73 -11.89 -22.37
CA SER A 286 -4.96 -11.40 -23.52
C SER A 286 -5.64 -10.20 -24.20
N ASP A 287 -6.96 -10.27 -24.39
CA ASP A 287 -7.76 -9.22 -25.00
C ASP A 287 -7.74 -7.94 -24.14
N TYR A 288 -7.78 -8.09 -22.81
CA TYR A 288 -7.58 -6.99 -21.86
C TYR A 288 -6.30 -6.21 -22.14
N TYR A 289 -5.16 -6.88 -22.41
CA TYR A 289 -3.92 -6.19 -22.74
C TYR A 289 -4.06 -5.33 -24.00
N GLY A 290 -4.73 -5.85 -25.03
CA GLY A 290 -5.00 -5.10 -26.26
C GLY A 290 -5.77 -3.81 -25.97
N CYS A 291 -6.74 -3.86 -25.06
CA CYS A 291 -7.56 -2.72 -24.67
C CYS A 291 -6.84 -1.71 -23.75
N THR A 292 -5.79 -2.10 -23.04
CA THR A 292 -5.01 -1.19 -22.16
C THR A 292 -3.72 -0.69 -22.79
N LYS A 293 -3.23 -1.35 -23.85
CA LYS A 293 -1.90 -1.10 -24.43
C LYS A 293 -1.66 0.38 -24.77
N GLU A 294 -2.61 1.02 -25.43
CA GLU A 294 -2.48 2.43 -25.81
C GLU A 294 -2.29 3.36 -24.58
N ASN A 295 -3.05 3.12 -23.50
CA ASN A 295 -2.90 3.86 -22.25
C ASN A 295 -1.52 3.62 -21.62
N ILE A 296 -1.05 2.37 -21.62
CA ILE A 296 0.27 1.98 -21.10
C ILE A 296 1.38 2.67 -21.90
N ASP A 297 1.33 2.59 -23.23
CA ASP A 297 2.30 3.19 -24.13
C ASP A 297 2.33 4.72 -23.97
N THR A 298 1.16 5.35 -23.85
CA THR A 298 1.05 6.79 -23.64
C THR A 298 1.69 7.23 -22.34
N ILE A 299 1.42 6.53 -21.23
CA ILE A 299 2.05 6.81 -19.93
C ILE A 299 3.57 6.62 -20.04
N ALA A 300 4.03 5.48 -20.54
CA ALA A 300 5.45 5.15 -20.65
C ALA A 300 6.22 6.19 -21.48
N ASN A 301 5.66 6.61 -22.62
CA ASN A 301 6.26 7.62 -23.49
C ASN A 301 6.27 9.01 -22.84
N LYS A 302 5.22 9.40 -22.09
CA LYS A 302 5.20 10.69 -21.37
C LYS A 302 6.20 10.70 -20.22
N LEU A 303 6.30 9.59 -19.48
CA LEU A 303 7.28 9.45 -18.41
C LEU A 303 8.71 9.60 -18.94
N SER A 304 9.05 9.07 -20.12
CA SER A 304 10.41 9.20 -20.67
C SER A 304 10.82 10.65 -20.93
N LEU A 305 9.87 11.56 -21.16
CA LEU A 305 10.09 12.99 -21.39
C LEU A 305 10.25 13.79 -20.09
N ILE A 306 9.84 13.25 -18.94
CA ILE A 306 9.99 13.93 -17.65
C ILE A 306 11.46 13.89 -17.25
N LYS A 307 12.10 15.06 -17.17
CA LYS A 307 13.46 15.16 -16.63
C LYS A 307 13.44 14.74 -15.16
N THR A 308 14.31 13.79 -14.81
CA THR A 308 14.61 13.52 -13.40
C THR A 308 15.30 14.74 -12.80
N PRO A 309 14.94 15.16 -11.57
CA PRO A 309 15.62 16.24 -10.87
C PRO A 309 17.12 16.03 -10.75
#